data_AF-A0A2M4AMM4-F1
#
_entry.id   AF-A0A2M4AMM4-F1
#
_cell.length_a   1.000
_cell.length_b   1.000
_cell.length_c   1.000
_cell.angle_alpha   90.00
_cell.angle_beta   90.00
_cell.angle_gamma   90.00
#
_symmetry.space_group_name_H-M   'P 1'
#
loop_
_entity.id
_entity.type
_entity.pdbx_description
1 polymer ?
#
loop_
_entity_poly.entity_id
_entity_poly.type
_entity_poly.pdbx_seq_one_letter_code
_entity_poly.pdbx_strand_id
1 'polypeptide(L)'
;LKPSASSLKELILSYNYIYEVYNKENVLLSLLDVLDLSHNKLPWLGPDMMAARQAKTVDLSANQIVLIDKTVRFDGRTASINLSGNKVQCQSLEEFLPHNPAARNVSPDKNRDPKGCVPKPRNTICCDALSAPFADRLIEQKRKQSSLLNLPTDPMSKANCSTVDEDRQRMISSMGSAIISVANEVQRLQKDKIRLTSERLALNQTVTAQREQSESVREALLAAAQSLNLSLDHEASPVVLQKIIDQYEYLSKQEELERNKATEDWNKYSTEIENWLKEKARLEPLIEKYDADISKANTTLVDLTRQKAVLTEQLRNKAMGG
;
A
#
# COMPACT_ATOMS: atom_id res chain seq x y z
N LEU A 1 -33.20 11.53 -7.45
CA LEU A 1 -33.74 10.18 -7.16
C LEU A 1 -35.18 10.19 -6.63
N LYS A 2 -35.64 11.19 -5.86
CA LYS A 2 -37.03 11.28 -5.37
C LYS A 2 -38.14 11.01 -6.42
N PRO A 3 -38.05 11.50 -7.68
CA PRO A 3 -39.07 11.20 -8.69
C PRO A 3 -39.13 9.72 -9.07
N SER A 4 -37.96 9.06 -9.11
CA SER A 4 -37.84 7.66 -9.52
C SER A 4 -38.11 6.67 -8.39
N ALA A 5 -38.05 7.09 -7.13
CA ALA A 5 -38.30 6.23 -5.97
C ALA A 5 -39.72 5.60 -5.97
N SER A 6 -40.66 6.30 -6.59
CA SER A 6 -42.06 5.87 -6.76
C SER A 6 -42.43 5.52 -8.20
N SER A 7 -41.46 5.34 -9.10
CA SER A 7 -41.73 5.02 -10.52
C SER A 7 -40.83 3.95 -11.11
N LEU A 8 -39.66 3.70 -10.53
CA LEU A 8 -38.67 2.76 -11.04
C LEU A 8 -39.17 1.33 -10.83
N LYS A 9 -39.35 0.59 -11.93
CA LYS A 9 -39.77 -0.82 -11.93
C LYS A 9 -38.59 -1.78 -12.11
N GLU A 10 -37.62 -1.40 -12.92
CA GLU A 10 -36.47 -2.24 -13.25
C GLU A 10 -35.19 -1.42 -13.13
N LEU A 11 -34.20 -1.99 -12.45
CA LEU A 11 -32.86 -1.43 -12.34
C LEU A 11 -31.85 -2.50 -12.74
N ILE A 12 -31.32 -2.37 -13.95
CA ILE A 12 -30.33 -3.30 -14.52
C ILE A 12 -28.97 -2.60 -14.52
N LEU A 13 -28.08 -3.09 -13.67
CA LEU A 13 -26.71 -2.62 -13.46
C LEU A 13 -25.70 -3.77 -13.60
N SER A 14 -26.09 -4.87 -14.24
CA SER A 14 -25.21 -6.01 -14.46
C SER A 14 -24.02 -5.70 -15.37
N TYR A 15 -22.94 -6.48 -15.23
CA TYR A 15 -21.69 -6.34 -16.01
C TYR A 15 -21.00 -4.97 -15.88
N ASN A 16 -21.08 -4.36 -14.70
CA ASN A 16 -20.36 -3.14 -14.35
C ASN A 16 -19.18 -3.45 -13.39
N TYR A 17 -18.52 -2.40 -12.92
CA TYR A 17 -17.40 -2.48 -11.98
C TYR A 17 -17.80 -2.00 -10.57
N ILE A 18 -19.07 -2.14 -10.19
CA ILE A 18 -19.60 -1.62 -8.93
C ILE A 18 -19.00 -2.41 -7.77
N TYR A 19 -18.30 -1.72 -6.88
CA TYR A 19 -17.68 -2.31 -5.68
C TYR A 19 -18.39 -1.88 -4.39
N GLU A 20 -19.28 -0.89 -4.44
CA GLU A 20 -20.00 -0.39 -3.28
C GLU A 20 -21.35 0.20 -3.70
N VAL A 21 -22.36 0.02 -2.84
CA VAL A 21 -23.70 0.59 -3.00
C VAL A 21 -24.01 1.36 -1.73
N TYR A 22 -24.55 2.57 -1.87
CA TYR A 22 -24.83 3.45 -0.75
C TYR A 22 -26.22 4.07 -0.85
N ASN A 23 -26.97 4.06 0.25
CA ASN A 23 -28.32 4.59 0.39
C ASN A 23 -28.40 5.61 1.53
N LYS A 24 -27.59 6.68 1.43
CA LYS A 24 -27.50 7.75 2.44
C LYS A 24 -28.86 8.32 2.87
N GLU A 25 -29.77 8.47 1.91
CA GLU A 25 -31.06 9.14 2.10
C GLU A 25 -32.17 8.16 2.53
N ASN A 26 -31.85 6.90 2.83
CA ASN A 26 -32.81 5.85 3.15
C ASN A 26 -33.95 5.77 2.14
N VAL A 27 -33.62 5.92 0.86
CA VAL A 27 -34.58 5.83 -0.25
C VAL A 27 -35.13 4.42 -0.30
N LEU A 28 -36.44 4.32 -0.49
CA LEU A 28 -37.14 3.05 -0.75
C LEU A 28 -37.71 3.06 -2.17
N LEU A 29 -37.28 2.10 -3.00
CA LEU A 29 -37.76 1.91 -4.36
C LEU A 29 -39.02 1.05 -4.33
N SER A 30 -40.14 1.68 -3.99
CA SER A 30 -41.40 0.99 -3.65
C SER A 30 -42.02 0.17 -4.80
N LEU A 31 -41.83 0.62 -6.04
CA LEU A 31 -42.35 -0.03 -7.25
C LEU A 31 -41.33 -0.93 -7.94
N LEU A 32 -40.15 -1.14 -7.36
CA LEU A 32 -39.12 -1.96 -7.98
C LEU A 32 -39.57 -3.42 -8.00
N ASP A 33 -39.52 -4.01 -9.18
CA ASP A 33 -39.80 -5.41 -9.46
C ASP A 33 -38.50 -6.16 -9.73
N VAL A 34 -37.57 -5.57 -10.48
CA VAL A 34 -36.30 -6.23 -10.84
C VAL A 34 -35.11 -5.38 -10.41
N LEU A 35 -34.20 -5.99 -9.67
CA LEU A 35 -32.86 -5.48 -9.42
C LEU A 35 -31.84 -6.49 -9.95
N ASP A 36 -31.04 -6.10 -10.93
CA ASP A 36 -29.93 -6.89 -11.44
C ASP A 36 -28.60 -6.17 -11.20
N LEU A 37 -27.82 -6.71 -10.27
CA LEU A 37 -26.45 -6.29 -9.95
C LEU A 37 -25.45 -7.42 -10.25
N SER A 38 -25.85 -8.43 -11.05
CA SER A 38 -24.98 -9.55 -11.38
C SER A 38 -23.70 -9.11 -12.11
N HIS A 39 -22.63 -9.90 -12.03
CA HIS A 39 -21.35 -9.60 -12.68
C HIS A 39 -20.78 -8.21 -12.29
N ASN A 40 -20.74 -7.92 -10.99
CA ASN A 40 -20.10 -6.73 -10.42
C ASN A 40 -18.98 -7.14 -9.44
N LYS A 41 -18.50 -6.22 -8.60
CA LYS A 41 -17.37 -6.43 -7.68
C LYS A 41 -17.77 -6.18 -6.22
N LEU A 42 -19.04 -6.36 -5.87
CA LEU A 42 -19.55 -6.09 -4.53
C LEU A 42 -18.93 -7.05 -3.50
N PRO A 43 -18.25 -6.55 -2.46
CA PRO A 43 -17.62 -7.39 -1.45
C PRO A 43 -18.54 -7.72 -0.27
N TRP A 44 -19.59 -6.91 -0.07
CA TRP A 44 -20.48 -6.91 1.08
C TRP A 44 -21.92 -6.63 0.66
N LEU A 45 -22.88 -7.37 1.23
CA LEU A 45 -24.30 -7.08 1.10
C LEU A 45 -24.79 -6.37 2.37
N GLY A 46 -24.80 -5.03 2.32
CA GLY A 46 -25.10 -4.19 3.48
C GLY A 46 -26.54 -3.68 3.57
N PRO A 47 -26.88 -2.93 4.64
CA PRO A 47 -28.20 -2.34 4.87
C PRO A 47 -28.66 -1.39 3.75
N ASP A 48 -27.74 -0.83 2.96
CA ASP A 48 -28.07 0.03 1.83
C ASP A 48 -28.96 -0.69 0.79
N MET A 49 -28.87 -2.02 0.72
CA MET A 49 -29.70 -2.86 -0.14
C MET A 49 -31.18 -2.87 0.25
N MET A 50 -31.50 -2.40 1.47
CA MET A 50 -32.89 -2.22 1.91
C MET A 50 -33.66 -1.22 1.05
N ALA A 51 -32.97 -0.40 0.24
CA ALA A 51 -33.58 0.41 -0.80
C ALA A 51 -34.45 -0.41 -1.76
N ALA A 52 -34.03 -1.64 -2.03
CA ALA A 52 -34.65 -2.57 -2.97
C ALA A 52 -35.33 -3.76 -2.26
N ARG A 53 -35.64 -3.65 -0.96
CA ARG A 53 -36.29 -4.74 -0.20
C ARG A 53 -37.60 -5.24 -0.80
N GLN A 54 -38.22 -4.42 -1.65
CA GLN A 54 -39.47 -4.69 -2.34
C GLN A 54 -39.27 -5.30 -3.73
N ALA A 55 -38.05 -5.48 -4.24
CA ALA A 55 -37.84 -6.15 -5.52
C ALA A 55 -38.44 -7.57 -5.52
N LYS A 56 -39.13 -7.96 -6.60
CA LYS A 56 -39.61 -9.34 -6.79
C LYS A 56 -38.46 -10.27 -7.16
N THR A 57 -37.51 -9.77 -7.94
CA THR A 57 -36.34 -10.50 -8.39
C THR A 57 -35.09 -9.68 -8.10
N VAL A 58 -34.14 -10.31 -7.41
CA VAL A 58 -32.85 -9.72 -7.08
C VAL A 58 -31.75 -10.66 -7.57
N ASP A 59 -30.95 -10.21 -8.52
CA ASP A 59 -29.77 -10.93 -8.98
C ASP A 59 -28.49 -10.24 -8.50
N LEU A 60 -27.73 -10.94 -7.67
CA LEU A 60 -26.45 -10.53 -7.11
C LEU A 60 -25.37 -11.56 -7.46
N SER A 61 -25.63 -12.41 -8.47
CA SER A 61 -24.72 -13.49 -8.85
C SER A 61 -23.42 -12.97 -9.45
N ALA A 62 -22.38 -13.81 -9.41
CA ALA A 62 -21.05 -13.48 -9.96
C ALA A 62 -20.49 -12.13 -9.44
N ASN A 63 -20.66 -11.87 -8.15
CA ASN A 63 -20.03 -10.77 -7.45
C ASN A 63 -18.85 -11.30 -6.60
N GLN A 64 -18.39 -10.50 -5.64
CA GLN A 64 -17.36 -10.90 -4.69
C GLN A 64 -17.90 -10.87 -3.25
N ILE A 65 -19.20 -11.12 -3.07
CA ILE A 65 -19.84 -10.99 -1.77
C ILE A 65 -19.28 -12.05 -0.85
N VAL A 66 -18.84 -11.60 0.32
CA VAL A 66 -18.28 -12.44 1.37
C VAL A 66 -19.10 -12.36 2.62
N LEU A 67 -19.48 -11.15 3.05
CA LEU A 67 -20.37 -10.98 4.19
C LEU A 67 -21.73 -10.49 3.73
N ILE A 68 -22.76 -11.01 4.38
CA ILE A 68 -24.11 -10.50 4.29
C ILE A 68 -24.48 -9.93 5.65
N ASP A 69 -24.93 -8.67 5.67
CA ASP A 69 -25.37 -8.04 6.90
C ASP A 69 -26.67 -8.70 7.40
N LYS A 70 -26.67 -9.07 8.68
CA LYS A 70 -27.80 -9.73 9.33
C LYS A 70 -29.06 -8.86 9.39
N THR A 71 -29.04 -7.59 9.02
CA THR A 71 -30.21 -6.69 8.99
C THR A 71 -30.90 -6.65 7.62
N VAL A 72 -30.29 -7.22 6.57
CA VAL A 72 -30.87 -7.21 5.22
C VAL A 72 -32.08 -8.13 5.16
N ARG A 73 -33.24 -7.55 4.81
CA ARG A 73 -34.53 -8.23 4.75
C ARG A 73 -35.25 -7.82 3.48
N PHE A 74 -35.60 -8.81 2.67
CA PHE A 74 -36.47 -8.67 1.53
C PHE A 74 -37.91 -9.03 1.94
N ASP A 75 -38.87 -8.31 1.39
CA ASP A 75 -40.28 -8.50 1.72
C ASP A 75 -40.78 -9.84 1.15
N GLY A 76 -41.85 -10.41 1.73
CA GLY A 76 -42.40 -11.72 1.33
C GLY A 76 -42.92 -11.81 -0.11
N ARG A 77 -42.97 -10.68 -0.84
CA ARG A 77 -43.26 -10.63 -2.28
C ARG A 77 -42.06 -11.01 -3.17
N THR A 78 -40.88 -11.11 -2.58
CA THR A 78 -39.63 -11.46 -3.28
C THR A 78 -39.68 -12.93 -3.67
N ALA A 79 -39.72 -13.19 -4.97
CA ALA A 79 -39.82 -14.54 -5.52
C ALA A 79 -38.45 -15.21 -5.65
N SER A 80 -37.40 -14.45 -5.94
CA SER A 80 -36.08 -15.01 -6.21
C SER A 80 -34.94 -14.06 -5.82
N ILE A 81 -33.97 -14.59 -5.09
CA ILE A 81 -32.71 -13.91 -4.78
C ILE A 81 -31.56 -14.83 -5.22
N ASN A 82 -30.75 -14.39 -6.17
CA ASN A 82 -29.60 -15.16 -6.66
C ASN A 82 -28.30 -14.61 -6.07
N LEU A 83 -27.62 -15.42 -5.26
CA LEU A 83 -26.30 -15.10 -4.68
C LEU A 83 -25.19 -16.05 -5.17
N SER A 84 -25.46 -16.87 -6.19
CA SER A 84 -24.46 -17.82 -6.71
C SER A 84 -23.26 -17.14 -7.36
N GLY A 85 -22.11 -17.80 -7.42
CA GLY A 85 -20.86 -17.25 -7.94
C GLY A 85 -20.23 -16.22 -7.01
N ASN A 86 -20.60 -16.21 -5.73
CA ASN A 86 -19.99 -15.39 -4.67
C ASN A 86 -19.12 -16.28 -3.76
N LYS A 87 -18.40 -15.66 -2.81
CA LYS A 87 -17.55 -16.37 -1.82
C LYS A 87 -18.09 -16.15 -0.41
N VAL A 88 -19.37 -16.40 -0.23
CA VAL A 88 -20.09 -16.01 0.98
C VAL A 88 -19.59 -16.81 2.18
N GLN A 89 -19.40 -16.15 3.32
CA GLN A 89 -19.07 -16.78 4.58
C GLN A 89 -20.31 -17.53 5.10
N CYS A 90 -20.15 -18.82 5.40
CA CYS A 90 -21.27 -19.68 5.80
C CYS A 90 -22.09 -19.12 6.97
N GLN A 91 -21.43 -18.55 7.98
CA GLN A 91 -22.10 -17.96 9.14
C GLN A 91 -23.08 -16.84 8.74
N SER A 92 -22.61 -15.87 7.94
CA SER A 92 -23.45 -14.75 7.49
C SER A 92 -24.62 -15.21 6.61
N LEU A 93 -24.41 -16.27 5.81
CA LEU A 93 -25.47 -16.86 4.99
C LEU A 93 -26.53 -17.56 5.87
N GLU A 94 -26.09 -18.32 6.88
CA GLU A 94 -26.99 -19.02 7.82
C GLU A 94 -27.85 -18.05 8.63
N GLU A 95 -27.35 -16.86 8.96
CA GLU A 95 -28.12 -15.79 9.63
C GLU A 95 -29.12 -15.09 8.68
N PHE A 96 -28.78 -14.99 7.39
CA PHE A 96 -29.58 -14.32 6.36
C PHE A 96 -30.78 -15.15 5.87
N LEU A 97 -30.59 -16.45 5.64
CA LEU A 97 -31.57 -17.36 5.01
C LEU A 97 -32.90 -17.56 5.78
N PRO A 98 -32.95 -17.54 7.13
CA PRO A 98 -34.21 -17.65 7.87
C PRO A 98 -35.17 -16.51 7.54
N HIS A 99 -34.64 -15.33 7.25
CA HIS A 99 -35.42 -14.13 6.98
C HIS A 99 -35.61 -13.84 5.50
N ASN A 100 -34.86 -14.53 4.64
CA ASN A 100 -34.88 -14.34 3.19
C ASN A 100 -34.96 -15.72 2.50
N PRO A 101 -36.09 -16.43 2.63
CA PRO A 101 -36.22 -17.81 2.13
C PRO A 101 -36.06 -17.93 0.61
N ALA A 102 -36.35 -16.85 -0.13
CA ALA A 102 -36.18 -16.76 -1.59
C ALA A 102 -34.72 -16.89 -2.07
N ALA A 103 -33.74 -16.82 -1.15
CA ALA A 103 -32.33 -17.04 -1.45
C ALA A 103 -31.87 -18.50 -1.24
N ARG A 104 -32.70 -19.41 -0.71
CA ARG A 104 -32.28 -20.79 -0.40
C ARG A 104 -31.98 -21.60 -1.67
N ASN A 105 -32.83 -21.44 -2.67
CA ASN A 105 -32.84 -22.26 -3.87
C ASN A 105 -32.60 -21.38 -5.10
N VAL A 106 -31.50 -21.63 -5.78
CA VAL A 106 -31.18 -21.06 -7.09
C VAL A 106 -31.37 -22.17 -8.12
N SER A 107 -32.08 -21.87 -9.21
CA SER A 107 -32.23 -22.82 -10.31
C SER A 107 -30.87 -23.26 -10.84
N PRO A 108 -30.66 -24.57 -11.15
CA PRO A 108 -29.37 -25.07 -11.64
C PRO A 108 -28.83 -24.28 -12.85
N ASP A 109 -29.71 -23.89 -13.77
CA ASP A 109 -29.35 -23.13 -14.98
C ASP A 109 -28.85 -21.71 -14.70
N LYS A 110 -29.20 -21.16 -13.53
CA LYS A 110 -28.82 -19.81 -13.08
C LYS A 110 -27.74 -19.83 -12.00
N ASN A 111 -27.29 -21.02 -11.60
CA ASN A 111 -26.26 -21.17 -10.58
C ASN A 111 -24.88 -20.91 -11.20
N ARG A 112 -24.20 -19.86 -10.71
CA ARG A 112 -22.86 -19.44 -11.13
C ARG A 112 -21.75 -19.93 -10.20
N ASP A 113 -22.05 -20.80 -9.24
CA ASP A 113 -21.06 -21.36 -8.34
C ASP A 113 -20.04 -22.26 -9.09
N PRO A 114 -18.80 -22.36 -8.60
CA PRO A 114 -17.79 -23.22 -9.21
C PRO A 114 -18.24 -24.69 -9.27
N LYS A 115 -18.01 -25.35 -10.41
CA LYS A 115 -18.27 -26.78 -10.59
C LYS A 115 -17.40 -27.59 -9.61
N GLY A 116 -18.04 -28.25 -8.64
CA GLY A 116 -17.37 -29.04 -7.60
C GLY A 116 -17.49 -28.46 -6.19
N CYS A 117 -18.08 -27.27 -6.04
CA CYS A 117 -18.51 -26.83 -4.72
C CYS A 117 -19.67 -27.71 -4.21
N VAL A 118 -19.58 -28.13 -2.94
CA VAL A 118 -20.60 -28.95 -2.28
C VAL A 118 -21.56 -28.03 -1.52
N PRO A 119 -22.80 -27.80 -2.01
CA PRO A 119 -23.77 -27.01 -1.29
C PRO A 119 -24.15 -27.68 0.03
N LYS A 120 -24.47 -26.86 1.05
CA LYS A 120 -24.91 -27.39 2.34
C LYS A 120 -26.32 -27.98 2.22
N PRO A 121 -26.75 -28.89 3.09
CA PRO A 121 -28.08 -29.52 2.98
C PRO A 121 -29.27 -28.54 3.01
N ARG A 122 -29.06 -27.30 3.46
CA ARG A 122 -30.10 -26.28 3.70
C ARG A 122 -30.19 -25.21 2.62
N ASN A 123 -29.28 -25.18 1.65
CA ASN A 123 -29.27 -24.21 0.56
C ASN A 123 -28.52 -24.76 -0.67
N THR A 124 -28.70 -24.12 -1.81
CA THR A 124 -28.08 -24.53 -3.08
C THR A 124 -26.84 -23.71 -3.44
N ILE A 125 -26.49 -22.73 -2.59
CA ILE A 125 -25.40 -21.78 -2.82
C ILE A 125 -24.17 -22.19 -2.01
N CYS A 126 -23.01 -21.99 -2.61
CA CYS A 126 -21.72 -22.22 -2.00
C CYS A 126 -21.37 -21.23 -0.89
N CYS A 127 -20.73 -21.74 0.16
CA CYS A 127 -20.19 -20.91 1.22
C CYS A 127 -18.89 -21.48 1.77
N ASP A 128 -18.03 -20.58 2.25
CA ASP A 128 -16.75 -20.92 2.87
C ASP A 128 -16.77 -20.62 4.38
N ALA A 129 -16.12 -21.48 5.17
CA ALA A 129 -15.92 -21.26 6.60
C ALA A 129 -14.71 -20.34 6.82
N LEU A 130 -14.90 -19.05 6.58
CA LEU A 130 -13.83 -18.05 6.69
C LEU A 130 -13.85 -17.39 8.06
N SER A 131 -12.69 -17.22 8.70
CA SER A 131 -12.58 -16.55 10.01
C SER A 131 -12.57 -15.03 9.91
N ALA A 132 -11.87 -14.45 8.93
CA ALA A 132 -11.71 -13.00 8.79
C ALA A 132 -11.66 -12.56 7.31
N PRO A 133 -12.77 -12.65 6.58
CA PRO A 133 -12.71 -12.75 5.12
C PRO A 133 -12.54 -11.41 4.38
N PHE A 134 -12.72 -10.27 5.06
CA PHE A 134 -12.28 -8.96 4.53
C PHE A 134 -10.79 -8.72 4.78
N ALA A 135 -10.29 -9.14 5.94
CA ALA A 135 -8.88 -8.99 6.28
C ALA A 135 -8.02 -9.81 5.31
N ASP A 136 -8.38 -11.06 5.02
CA ASP A 136 -7.62 -11.92 4.12
C ASP A 136 -7.51 -11.34 2.70
N ARG A 137 -8.60 -10.78 2.16
CA ARG A 137 -8.57 -10.12 0.84
C ARG A 137 -7.76 -8.83 0.83
N LEU A 138 -7.89 -8.01 1.86
CA LEU A 138 -7.09 -6.79 1.99
C LEU A 138 -5.60 -7.13 2.15
N ILE A 139 -5.28 -8.17 2.92
CA ILE A 139 -3.92 -8.69 3.08
C ILE A 139 -3.38 -9.16 1.74
N GLU A 140 -4.15 -9.88 0.93
CA GLU A 140 -3.70 -10.31 -0.41
C GLU A 140 -3.43 -9.11 -1.34
N GLN A 141 -4.31 -8.10 -1.34
CA GLN A 141 -4.08 -6.86 -2.11
C GLN A 141 -2.84 -6.10 -1.62
N LYS A 142 -2.66 -5.99 -0.30
CA LYS A 142 -1.49 -5.35 0.30
C LYS A 142 -0.21 -6.12 0.03
N ARG A 143 -0.25 -7.45 0.04
CA ARG A 143 0.87 -8.30 -0.36
C ARG A 143 1.26 -8.05 -1.82
N LYS A 144 0.30 -7.88 -2.73
CA LYS A 144 0.59 -7.52 -4.14
C LYS A 144 1.22 -6.13 -4.25
N GLN A 145 0.73 -5.16 -3.48
CA GLN A 145 1.25 -3.79 -3.48
C GLN A 145 2.67 -3.70 -2.87
N SER A 146 2.93 -4.47 -1.82
CA SER A 146 4.18 -4.44 -1.04
C SER A 146 5.14 -5.57 -1.39
N SER A 147 4.88 -6.32 -2.47
CA SER A 147 5.73 -7.43 -2.88
C SER A 147 7.07 -6.90 -3.38
N LEU A 148 8.17 -7.47 -2.88
CA LEU A 148 9.53 -7.20 -3.37
C LEU A 148 9.74 -7.72 -4.81
N LEU A 149 8.93 -8.68 -5.24
CA LEU A 149 8.98 -9.26 -6.57
C LEU A 149 7.65 -9.06 -7.28
N ASN A 150 7.69 -8.66 -8.55
CA ASN A 150 6.55 -8.79 -9.46
C ASN A 150 6.39 -10.26 -9.88
N LEU A 151 6.08 -11.13 -8.91
CA LEU A 151 5.70 -12.49 -9.21
C LEU A 151 4.40 -12.44 -10.02
N PRO A 152 4.30 -13.17 -11.14
CA PRO A 152 3.02 -13.41 -11.79
C PRO A 152 2.06 -13.89 -10.71
N THR A 153 1.03 -13.10 -10.47
CA THR A 153 -0.08 -13.45 -9.59
C THR A 153 -0.48 -14.91 -9.85
N ASP A 154 -0.79 -15.66 -8.79
CA ASP A 154 -1.27 -17.05 -8.81
C ASP A 154 -2.00 -17.33 -10.14
N PRO A 155 -1.58 -18.33 -10.96
CA PRO A 155 -2.19 -18.62 -12.26
C PRO A 155 -3.73 -18.69 -12.19
N MET A 156 -4.27 -19.07 -11.03
CA MET A 156 -5.71 -19.11 -10.75
C MET A 156 -6.37 -17.71 -10.72
N SER A 157 -5.64 -16.67 -10.30
CA SER A 157 -6.11 -15.27 -10.30
C SER A 157 -6.06 -14.60 -11.67
N LYS A 158 -5.07 -14.94 -12.52
CA LYS A 158 -5.03 -14.49 -13.93
C LYS A 158 -6.14 -15.15 -14.75
N ALA A 159 -6.33 -16.46 -14.57
CA ALA A 159 -7.38 -17.21 -15.24
C ALA A 159 -8.78 -16.68 -14.89
N ASN A 160 -9.02 -16.31 -13.62
CA ASN A 160 -10.29 -15.69 -13.21
C ASN A 160 -10.46 -14.25 -13.73
N CYS A 161 -9.39 -13.49 -13.95
CA CYS A 161 -9.50 -12.15 -14.52
C CYS A 161 -9.84 -12.20 -16.01
N SER A 162 -9.18 -13.08 -16.77
CA SER A 162 -9.45 -13.26 -18.20
C SER A 162 -10.86 -13.74 -18.47
N THR A 163 -11.39 -14.67 -17.67
CA THR A 163 -12.76 -15.18 -17.85
C THR A 163 -13.82 -14.11 -17.62
N VAL A 164 -13.66 -13.27 -16.59
CA VAL A 164 -14.60 -12.18 -16.29
C VAL A 164 -14.60 -11.13 -17.40
N ASP A 165 -13.43 -10.76 -17.92
CA ASP A 165 -13.33 -9.80 -19.02
C ASP A 165 -13.88 -10.37 -20.33
N GLU A 166 -13.66 -11.66 -20.61
CA GLU A 166 -14.24 -12.37 -21.75
C GLU A 166 -15.76 -12.48 -21.67
N ASP A 167 -16.32 -12.79 -20.50
CA ASP A 167 -17.78 -12.83 -20.27
C ASP A 167 -18.40 -11.46 -20.55
N ARG A 168 -17.76 -10.39 -20.07
CA ARG A 168 -18.20 -9.01 -20.35
C ARG A 168 -18.12 -8.69 -21.84
N GLN A 169 -17.04 -9.07 -22.51
CA GLN A 169 -16.87 -8.83 -23.95
C GLN A 169 -17.90 -9.60 -24.78
N ARG A 170 -18.24 -10.83 -24.37
CA ARG A 170 -19.32 -11.61 -24.97
C ARG A 170 -20.67 -10.93 -24.78
N MET A 171 -20.95 -10.39 -23.60
CA MET A 171 -22.18 -9.64 -23.35
C MET A 171 -22.27 -8.38 -24.22
N ILE A 172 -21.18 -7.59 -24.32
CA ILE A 172 -21.11 -6.41 -25.19
C ILE A 172 -21.36 -6.80 -26.65
N SER A 173 -20.75 -7.90 -27.11
CA SER A 173 -20.93 -8.38 -28.48
C SER A 173 -22.36 -8.83 -28.76
N SER A 174 -22.99 -9.50 -27.78
CA SER A 174 -24.40 -9.92 -27.85
C SER A 174 -25.37 -8.73 -27.86
N MET A 175 -25.12 -7.71 -27.04
CA MET A 175 -25.89 -6.47 -27.08
C MET A 175 -25.70 -5.74 -28.41
N GLY A 176 -24.47 -5.72 -28.92
CA GLY A 176 -24.14 -5.15 -30.23
C GLY A 176 -24.88 -5.82 -31.37
N SER A 177 -25.03 -7.16 -31.34
CA SER A 177 -25.76 -7.91 -32.37
C SER A 177 -27.28 -7.73 -32.28
N ALA A 178 -27.83 -7.58 -31.07
CA ALA A 178 -29.25 -7.31 -30.85
C ALA A 178 -29.69 -5.92 -31.37
N ILE A 179 -28.76 -4.96 -31.51
CA ILE A 179 -29.03 -3.57 -31.92
C ILE A 179 -28.69 -3.33 -33.41
N ILE A 180 -28.40 -4.37 -34.20
CA ILE A 180 -28.07 -4.20 -35.62
C ILE A 180 -29.29 -3.71 -36.39
N SER A 181 -29.28 -2.43 -36.76
CA SER A 181 -30.18 -1.87 -37.77
C SER A 181 -29.69 -2.23 -39.18
N VAL A 182 -30.63 -2.53 -40.07
CA VAL A 182 -30.35 -2.85 -41.47
C VAL A 182 -29.92 -1.55 -42.19
N ALA A 183 -28.62 -1.27 -42.22
CA ALA A 183 -28.04 -0.20 -43.01
C ALA A 183 -27.58 -0.71 -44.38
N ASN A 184 -27.84 0.05 -45.45
CA ASN A 184 -27.33 -0.24 -46.81
C ASN A 184 -25.80 -0.14 -46.85
N GLU A 185 -25.17 -0.84 -47.79
CA GLU A 185 -23.70 -0.99 -47.87
C GLU A 185 -22.95 0.35 -47.95
N VAL A 186 -23.48 1.32 -48.71
CA VAL A 186 -22.91 2.67 -48.82
C VAL A 186 -22.92 3.42 -47.47
N GLN A 187 -24.01 3.30 -46.70
CA GLN A 187 -24.11 3.93 -45.39
C GLN A 187 -23.19 3.27 -44.36
N ARG A 188 -22.96 1.94 -44.47
CA ARG A 188 -21.98 1.23 -43.65
C ARG A 188 -20.56 1.73 -43.92
N LEU A 189 -20.16 1.82 -45.19
CA LEU A 189 -18.84 2.30 -45.58
C LEU A 189 -18.59 3.75 -45.12
N GLN A 190 -19.59 4.62 -45.19
CA GLN A 190 -19.50 5.99 -44.67
C GLN A 190 -19.36 6.03 -43.14
N LYS A 191 -20.15 5.24 -42.42
CA LYS A 191 -20.06 5.10 -40.96
C LYS A 191 -18.70 4.54 -40.53
N ASP A 192 -18.21 3.52 -41.23
CA ASP A 192 -16.91 2.91 -40.97
C ASP A 192 -15.77 3.88 -41.26
N LYS A 193 -15.84 4.68 -42.33
CA LYS A 193 -14.86 5.72 -42.60
C LYS A 193 -14.76 6.73 -41.45
N ILE A 194 -15.90 7.19 -40.92
CA ILE A 194 -15.92 8.12 -39.78
C ILE A 194 -15.33 7.44 -38.54
N ARG A 195 -15.73 6.20 -38.24
CA ARG A 195 -15.21 5.42 -37.11
C ARG A 195 -13.69 5.26 -37.21
N LEU A 196 -13.19 4.73 -38.32
CA LEU A 196 -11.76 4.50 -38.54
C LEU A 196 -10.95 5.80 -38.52
N THR A 197 -11.51 6.91 -39.02
CA THR A 197 -10.83 8.22 -38.94
C THR A 197 -10.71 8.69 -37.50
N SER A 198 -11.76 8.50 -36.68
CA SER A 198 -11.73 8.83 -35.25
C SER A 198 -10.77 7.92 -34.47
N GLU A 199 -10.75 6.61 -34.76
CA GLU A 199 -9.83 5.65 -34.15
C GLU A 199 -8.37 5.96 -34.51
N ARG A 200 -8.08 6.30 -35.77
CA ARG A 200 -6.76 6.73 -36.20
C ARG A 200 -6.30 7.98 -35.45
N LEU A 201 -7.19 8.96 -35.27
CA LEU A 201 -6.87 10.17 -34.52
C LEU A 201 -6.54 9.86 -33.06
N ALA A 202 -7.36 9.05 -32.40
CA ALA A 202 -7.13 8.61 -31.02
C ALA A 202 -5.82 7.81 -30.87
N LEU A 203 -5.53 6.93 -31.84
CA LEU A 203 -4.29 6.16 -31.87
C LEU A 203 -3.08 7.06 -32.05
N ASN A 204 -3.13 8.03 -32.97
CA ASN A 204 -2.04 8.98 -33.17
C ASN A 204 -1.78 9.82 -31.92
N GLN A 205 -2.82 10.27 -31.21
CA GLN A 205 -2.68 10.97 -29.92
C GLN A 205 -1.99 10.07 -28.88
N THR A 206 -2.40 8.80 -28.79
CA THR A 206 -1.83 7.83 -27.85
C THR A 206 -0.34 7.56 -28.15
N VAL A 207 0.00 7.36 -29.43
CA VAL A 207 1.39 7.13 -29.86
C VAL A 207 2.26 8.36 -29.58
N THR A 208 1.74 9.56 -29.83
CA THR A 208 2.48 10.81 -29.54
C THR A 208 2.73 10.95 -28.04
N ALA A 209 1.71 10.74 -27.20
CA ALA A 209 1.85 10.80 -25.75
C ALA A 209 2.83 9.74 -25.21
N GLN A 210 2.79 8.51 -25.73
CA GLN A 210 3.74 7.46 -25.34
C GLN A 210 5.18 7.81 -25.75
N ARG A 211 5.35 8.45 -26.91
CA ARG A 211 6.67 8.91 -27.36
C ARG A 211 7.22 10.01 -26.46
N GLU A 212 6.41 11.01 -26.12
CA GLU A 212 6.78 12.08 -25.18
C GLU A 212 7.17 11.51 -23.80
N GLN A 213 6.38 10.56 -23.28
CA GLN A 213 6.72 9.86 -22.03
C GLN A 213 8.05 9.10 -22.15
N SER A 214 8.28 8.41 -23.26
CA SER A 214 9.51 7.64 -23.47
C SER A 214 10.75 8.55 -23.58
N GLU A 215 10.63 9.70 -24.25
CA GLU A 215 11.70 10.70 -24.36
C GLU A 215 11.97 11.35 -22.99
N SER A 216 10.92 11.74 -22.26
CA SER A 216 11.05 12.30 -20.91
C SER A 216 11.75 11.34 -19.94
N VAL A 217 11.39 10.05 -19.94
CA VAL A 217 12.07 9.03 -19.12
C VAL A 217 13.53 8.89 -19.52
N ARG A 218 13.85 8.91 -20.83
CA ARG A 218 15.23 8.84 -21.30
C ARG A 218 16.04 10.05 -20.83
N GLU A 219 15.52 11.26 -20.98
CA GLU A 219 16.19 12.49 -20.56
C GLU A 219 16.50 12.48 -19.05
N ALA A 220 15.54 12.05 -18.23
CA ALA A 220 15.74 11.92 -16.79
C ALA A 220 16.86 10.91 -16.44
N LEU A 221 16.91 9.78 -17.14
CA LEU A 221 17.98 8.78 -16.96
C LEU A 221 19.35 9.33 -17.36
N LEU A 222 19.44 10.05 -18.47
CA LEU A 222 20.70 10.65 -18.91
C LEU A 222 21.17 11.75 -17.95
N ALA A 223 20.27 12.59 -17.45
CA ALA A 223 20.60 13.59 -16.43
C ALA A 223 21.11 12.94 -15.12
N ALA A 224 20.48 11.85 -14.68
CA ALA A 224 20.94 11.09 -13.52
C ALA A 224 22.32 10.45 -13.77
N ALA A 225 22.55 9.86 -14.95
CA ALA A 225 23.86 9.33 -15.33
C ALA A 225 24.96 10.41 -15.32
N GLN A 226 24.66 11.60 -15.84
CA GLN A 226 25.58 12.75 -15.84
C GLN A 226 25.94 13.18 -14.42
N SER A 227 24.98 13.26 -13.48
CA SER A 227 25.27 13.59 -12.08
C SER A 227 26.20 12.59 -11.38
N LEU A 228 26.26 11.35 -11.88
CA LEU A 228 27.14 10.29 -11.40
C LEU A 228 28.43 10.15 -12.21
N ASN A 229 28.69 11.04 -13.17
CA ASN A 229 29.82 10.98 -14.10
C ASN A 229 29.90 9.66 -14.90
N LEU A 230 28.75 9.07 -15.24
CA LEU A 230 28.67 7.87 -16.07
C LEU A 230 28.53 8.24 -17.56
N SER A 231 29.37 7.68 -18.42
CA SER A 231 29.31 7.88 -19.89
C SER A 231 28.42 6.81 -20.52
N LEU A 232 27.20 7.17 -20.95
CA LEU A 232 26.18 6.22 -21.43
C LEU A 232 25.44 6.77 -22.67
N ASP A 233 26.08 6.72 -23.84
CA ASP A 233 25.53 7.37 -25.04
C ASP A 233 24.66 6.45 -25.93
N HIS A 234 24.81 5.12 -25.84
CA HIS A 234 24.22 4.18 -26.81
C HIS A 234 23.46 2.99 -26.20
N GLU A 235 23.16 3.05 -24.90
CA GLU A 235 22.55 1.93 -24.18
C GLU A 235 21.03 2.08 -24.05
N ALA A 236 20.33 0.93 -23.99
CA ALA A 236 18.89 0.91 -23.79
C ALA A 236 18.53 1.43 -22.38
N SER A 237 17.42 2.15 -22.25
CA SER A 237 16.97 2.76 -20.97
C SER A 237 16.97 1.80 -19.76
N PRO A 238 16.57 0.52 -19.86
CA PRO A 238 16.63 -0.41 -18.73
C PRO A 238 18.06 -0.70 -18.25
N VAL A 239 19.03 -0.76 -19.18
CA VAL A 239 20.44 -1.00 -18.86
C VAL A 239 21.05 0.23 -18.19
N VAL A 240 20.73 1.42 -18.71
CA VAL A 240 21.13 2.70 -18.12
C VAL A 240 20.62 2.81 -16.68
N LEU A 241 19.33 2.50 -16.45
CA LEU A 241 18.74 2.49 -15.12
C LEU A 241 19.47 1.53 -14.17
N GLN A 242 19.76 0.30 -14.61
CA GLN A 242 20.47 -0.66 -13.78
C GLN A 242 21.86 -0.16 -13.37
N LYS A 243 22.63 0.40 -14.32
CA LYS A 243 23.97 0.94 -14.01
C LYS A 243 23.92 2.12 -13.04
N ILE A 244 22.92 2.99 -13.16
CA ILE A 244 22.69 4.09 -12.22
C ILE A 244 22.42 3.53 -10.81
N ILE A 245 21.56 2.52 -10.70
CA ILE A 245 21.25 1.85 -9.43
C ILE A 245 22.52 1.23 -8.84
N ASP A 246 23.26 0.46 -9.61
CA ASP A 246 24.49 -0.21 -9.16
C ASP A 246 25.53 0.81 -8.65
N GLN A 247 25.66 1.95 -9.33
CA GLN A 247 26.57 3.03 -8.93
C GLN A 247 26.10 3.71 -7.63
N TYR A 248 24.81 3.97 -7.47
CA TYR A 248 24.27 4.51 -6.22
C TYR A 248 24.45 3.52 -5.06
N GLU A 249 24.22 2.24 -5.27
CA GLU A 249 24.46 1.22 -4.25
C GLU A 249 25.93 1.15 -3.84
N TYR A 250 26.84 1.26 -4.81
CA TYR A 250 28.28 1.32 -4.53
C TYR A 250 28.65 2.54 -3.68
N LEU A 251 28.19 3.74 -4.08
CA LEU A 251 28.45 4.98 -3.34
C LEU A 251 27.85 4.94 -1.93
N SER A 252 26.62 4.46 -1.77
CA SER A 252 25.97 4.32 -0.47
C SER A 252 26.75 3.39 0.47
N LYS A 253 27.32 2.30 -0.06
CA LYS A 253 28.16 1.38 0.73
C LYS A 253 29.49 2.02 1.14
N GLN A 254 30.09 2.85 0.29
CA GLN A 254 31.31 3.60 0.63
C GLN A 254 31.04 4.61 1.75
N GLU A 255 29.97 5.40 1.65
CA GLU A 255 29.58 6.35 2.70
C GLU A 255 29.31 5.64 4.03
N GLU A 256 28.64 4.49 4.00
CA GLU A 256 28.39 3.70 5.21
C GLU A 256 29.71 3.22 5.86
N LEU A 257 30.68 2.79 5.05
CA LEU A 257 31.99 2.39 5.54
C LEU A 257 32.75 3.57 6.18
N GLU A 258 32.71 4.76 5.56
CA GLU A 258 33.32 5.96 6.12
C GLU A 258 32.65 6.40 7.42
N ARG A 259 31.31 6.36 7.48
CA ARG A 259 30.56 6.62 8.72
C ARG A 259 30.94 5.65 9.84
N ASN A 260 31.09 4.37 9.52
CA ASN A 260 31.47 3.35 10.50
C ASN A 260 32.89 3.61 11.03
N LYS A 261 33.86 3.91 10.15
CA LYS A 261 35.23 4.27 10.57
C LYS A 261 35.26 5.51 11.47
N ALA A 262 34.54 6.57 11.09
CA ALA A 262 34.45 7.79 11.90
C ALA A 262 33.84 7.50 13.28
N THR A 263 32.87 6.60 13.36
CA THR A 263 32.26 6.16 14.62
C THR A 263 33.25 5.38 15.48
N GLU A 264 34.05 4.49 14.88
CA GLU A 264 35.11 3.75 15.56
C GLU A 264 36.20 4.68 16.11
N ASP A 265 36.69 5.62 15.30
CA ASP A 265 37.67 6.62 15.71
C ASP A 265 37.14 7.49 16.84
N TRP A 266 35.88 7.95 16.75
CA TRP A 266 35.25 8.72 17.81
C TRP A 266 35.16 7.93 19.12
N ASN A 267 34.75 6.66 19.09
CA ASN A 267 34.69 5.80 20.27
C ASN A 267 36.07 5.60 20.90
N LYS A 268 37.11 5.43 20.06
CA LYS A 268 38.50 5.30 20.52
C LYS A 268 38.96 6.57 21.24
N TYR A 269 38.84 7.73 20.60
CA TYR A 269 39.26 9.00 21.21
C TYR A 269 38.45 9.35 22.45
N SER A 270 37.15 9.05 22.47
CA SER A 270 36.31 9.23 23.66
C SER A 270 36.86 8.41 24.83
N THR A 271 37.24 7.16 24.59
CA THR A 271 37.82 6.28 25.63
C THR A 271 39.18 6.79 26.10
N GLU A 272 40.04 7.27 25.18
CA GLU A 272 41.33 7.86 25.54
C GLU A 272 41.14 9.13 26.39
N ILE A 273 40.20 10.01 26.03
CA ILE A 273 39.87 11.21 26.80
C ILE A 273 39.40 10.85 28.21
N GLU A 274 38.54 9.85 28.36
CA GLU A 274 38.13 9.37 29.69
C GLU A 274 39.32 8.89 30.55
N ASN A 275 40.29 8.22 29.93
CA ASN A 275 41.51 7.79 30.62
C ASN A 275 42.40 8.99 30.99
N TRP A 276 42.57 9.97 30.10
CA TRP A 276 43.31 11.20 30.39
C TRP A 276 42.65 12.02 31.49
N LEU A 277 41.32 12.07 31.55
CA LEU A 277 40.58 12.72 32.64
C LEU A 277 40.82 12.02 33.98
N LYS A 278 40.84 10.69 34.02
CA LYS A 278 41.18 9.92 35.22
C LYS A 278 42.62 10.18 35.68
N GLU A 279 43.56 10.20 34.73
CA GLU A 279 44.97 10.46 35.04
C GLU A 279 45.20 11.89 35.52
N LYS A 280 44.53 12.87 34.91
CA LYS A 280 44.52 14.26 35.38
C LYS A 280 44.01 14.36 36.83
N ALA A 281 42.87 13.74 37.13
CA ALA A 281 42.30 13.72 38.48
C ALA A 281 43.23 13.02 39.50
N ARG A 282 44.08 12.08 39.06
CA ARG A 282 45.12 11.47 39.90
C ARG A 282 46.29 12.43 40.16
N LEU A 283 46.73 13.18 39.15
CA LEU A 283 47.90 14.05 39.23
C LEU A 283 47.63 15.37 39.95
N GLU A 284 46.44 15.94 39.82
CA GLU A 284 46.06 17.20 40.48
C GLU A 284 46.37 17.23 42.00
N PRO A 285 45.93 16.26 42.84
CA PRO A 285 46.24 16.28 44.27
C PRO A 285 47.72 16.03 44.59
N LEU A 286 48.45 15.33 43.71
CA LEU A 286 49.90 15.14 43.86
C LEU A 286 50.63 16.46 43.65
N ILE A 287 50.25 17.23 42.64
CA ILE A 287 50.83 18.55 42.35
C ILE A 287 50.56 19.51 43.51
N GLU A 288 49.32 19.57 44.02
CA GLU A 288 48.99 20.39 45.20
C GLU A 288 49.85 20.02 46.42
N LYS A 289 50.11 18.72 46.63
CA LYS A 289 50.99 18.26 47.70
C LYS A 289 52.44 18.70 47.48
N TYR A 290 52.96 18.59 46.26
CA TYR A 290 54.30 19.06 45.93
C TYR A 290 54.45 20.57 46.12
N ASP A 291 53.46 21.36 45.71
CA ASP A 291 53.47 22.81 45.92
C ASP A 291 53.46 23.16 47.41
N ALA A 292 52.69 22.45 48.22
CA ALA A 292 52.70 22.60 49.67
C ALA A 292 54.06 22.25 50.29
N ASP A 293 54.71 21.17 49.83
CA ASP A 293 56.02 20.74 50.32
C ASP A 293 57.15 21.70 49.88
N ILE A 294 57.10 22.24 48.65
CA ILE A 294 58.01 23.29 48.17
C ILE A 294 57.83 24.57 49.01
N SER A 295 56.59 24.97 49.29
CA SER A 295 56.32 26.13 50.15
C SER A 295 56.94 25.94 51.55
N LYS A 296 56.81 24.75 52.16
CA LYS A 296 57.45 24.43 53.44
C LYS A 296 58.98 24.43 53.37
N ALA A 297 59.55 23.91 52.29
CA ALA A 297 61.00 23.91 52.09
C ALA A 297 61.54 25.35 51.98
N ASN A 298 60.83 26.23 51.24
CA ASN A 298 61.17 27.64 51.12
C ASN A 298 61.07 28.39 52.45
N THR A 299 60.03 28.15 53.26
CA THR A 299 59.94 28.76 54.60
C THR A 299 61.11 28.32 55.48
N THR A 300 61.47 27.04 55.43
CA THR A 300 62.61 26.49 56.18
C THR A 300 63.93 27.12 55.73
N LEU A 301 64.12 27.32 54.42
CA LEU A 301 65.29 28.00 53.86
C LEU A 301 65.39 29.45 54.34
N VAL A 302 64.27 30.20 54.34
CA VAL A 302 64.21 31.58 54.83
C VAL A 302 64.59 31.66 56.31
N ASP A 303 64.06 30.75 57.14
CA ASP A 303 64.37 30.69 58.56
C ASP A 303 65.85 30.39 58.82
N LEU A 304 66.42 29.40 58.13
CA LEU A 304 67.85 29.08 58.21
C LEU A 304 68.73 30.25 57.76
N THR A 305 68.32 30.97 56.71
CA THR A 305 69.04 32.15 56.21
C THR A 305 69.01 33.28 57.23
N ARG A 306 67.87 33.48 57.89
CA ARG A 306 67.72 34.44 58.99
C ARG A 306 68.59 34.08 60.19
N GLN A 307 68.59 32.80 60.60
CA GLN A 307 69.46 32.33 61.68
C GLN A 307 70.94 32.53 61.35
N LYS A 308 71.36 32.22 60.12
CA LYS A 308 72.72 32.48 59.64
C LYS A 308 73.07 33.97 59.72
N ALA A 309 72.18 34.86 59.28
CA ALA A 309 72.40 36.31 59.36
C ALA A 309 72.59 36.77 60.81
N VAL A 310 71.73 36.34 61.74
CA VAL A 310 71.83 36.67 63.17
C VAL A 310 73.15 36.17 63.78
N LEU A 311 73.54 34.93 63.48
CA LEU A 311 74.82 34.36 63.93
C LEU A 311 76.02 35.13 63.36
N THR A 312 75.95 35.57 62.11
CA THR A 312 77.01 36.35 61.46
C THR A 312 77.13 37.74 62.10
N GLU A 313 76.00 38.38 62.43
CA GLU A 313 75.93 39.66 63.16
C GLU A 313 76.51 39.52 64.57
N GLN A 314 76.16 38.45 65.29
CA GLN A 314 76.67 38.15 66.63
C GLN A 314 78.18 37.90 66.61
N LEU A 315 78.70 37.17 65.63
CA LEU A 315 80.13 36.95 65.45
C LEU A 315 80.88 38.24 65.12
N ARG A 316 80.30 39.11 64.27
CA ARG A 316 80.86 40.43 63.94
C ARG A 316 80.91 41.35 65.16
N ASN A 317 79.87 41.38 65.99
CA ASN A 317 79.86 42.17 67.23
C ASN A 317 80.85 41.64 68.28
N LYS A 318 81.10 40.32 68.30
CA LYS A 318 82.11 39.70 69.16
C LYS A 318 83.55 39.98 68.69
N ALA A 319 83.76 40.24 67.40
CA ALA A 319 85.05 40.62 66.82
C ALA A 319 85.38 42.12 66.96
N MET A 320 84.38 43.00 67.13
CA MET A 320 84.58 44.45 67.33
C MET A 320 84.58 44.89 68.80
N GLY A 321 84.34 43.97 69.74
CA GLY A 321 84.38 44.22 71.19
C GLY A 321 85.60 43.61 71.90
N GLY A 322 86.66 43.28 71.15
CA GLY A 322 87.95 42.78 71.67
C GLY A 322 89.02 43.85 71.69
#